data_AF-A0A235ET63-F1
#
_entry.id   AF-A0A235ET63-F1
#
_cell.length_a   1.000
_cell.length_b   1.000
_cell.length_c   1.000
_cell.angle_alpha   90.00
_cell.angle_beta   90.00
_cell.angle_gamma   90.00
#
_symmetry.space_group_name_H-M   'P 1'
#
loop_
_entity.id
_entity.type
_entity.pdbx_description
1 polymer ?
#
loop_
_entity_poly.entity_id
_entity_poly.type
_entity_poly.pdbx_seq_one_letter_code
_entity_poly.pdbx_strand_id
1 'polypeptide(L)'
;MNTLWLQRRSLLLATAAAAATLALAGCATQSPGLAEAPPIVFVHGNGDTAALWQTTVWRFESNGWPRERLHAIDLPYPLARDEDAKPQPGRTSAAEHMAYLQAEVNQVLKTTGARQVVLVGNSRGGNAIRNYIYNGGGEKTVSHAILGGTPNHGVWAIPGFREGNEFSGTGPFLKALNAPKNAAGDEVSGPVKWMTIRSDNNDKFAQPDGLWIGQKGTTTNVTAAGPELKGATNVVIPRIDHRETSYSPAAFEATYRFITGKAPQATTIAAEKQVVLNGKVTGLGVDPADAKTGNFSNNLPLAGAQLEVYATDAATGARSGPPLLRKTVGADGVWGPLSIPPGTPTEFVISAPGYATTHIYRSGFPRSSNLIHLRAERMADADKAAESIVTLTRPRGYLDPARDKMLLDGAAPAGVPAGAGVATAKVKPSGGQRTIAAEFIGERVVGQTWPASQGRLVMLEISQ
;
A
#
# COMPACT_ATOMS: atom_id res chain seq x y z
N MET A 1 53.28 57.38 -49.25
CA MET A 1 53.38 55.90 -49.38
C MET A 1 53.44 55.32 -47.97
N ASN A 2 52.73 54.21 -47.74
CA ASN A 2 52.64 53.41 -46.49
C ASN A 2 51.80 54.04 -45.36
N THR A 3 50.86 53.38 -44.66
CA THR A 3 50.50 51.95 -44.57
C THR A 3 49.13 51.79 -43.89
N LEU A 4 48.25 50.99 -44.48
CA LEU A 4 46.98 50.47 -43.93
C LEU A 4 47.26 49.30 -42.97
N TRP A 5 47.38 49.45 -41.64
CA TRP A 5 47.54 48.26 -40.76
C TRP A 5 47.01 48.44 -39.31
N LEU A 6 45.84 49.03 -39.11
CA LEU A 6 45.31 49.21 -37.75
C LEU A 6 43.80 49.01 -37.58
N GLN A 7 43.17 48.03 -38.26
CA GLN A 7 41.79 47.61 -37.93
C GLN A 7 41.50 46.11 -38.16
N ARG A 8 42.39 45.20 -37.78
CA ARG A 8 42.12 43.74 -37.92
C ARG A 8 42.49 42.84 -36.74
N ARG A 9 42.92 43.38 -35.59
CA ARG A 9 43.33 42.55 -34.43
C ARG A 9 42.40 42.59 -33.22
N SER A 10 41.43 43.49 -33.16
CA SER A 10 40.51 43.57 -32.01
C SER A 10 39.15 42.86 -32.23
N LEU A 11 38.87 42.37 -33.44
CA LEU A 11 37.63 41.64 -33.76
C LEU A 11 37.77 40.11 -33.77
N LEU A 12 38.98 39.57 -33.64
CA LEU A 12 39.21 38.11 -33.61
C LEU A 12 39.33 37.53 -32.19
N LEU A 13 39.41 38.36 -31.15
CA LEU A 13 39.38 37.93 -29.74
C LEU A 13 37.97 37.97 -29.13
N ALA A 14 37.02 38.71 -29.73
CA ALA A 14 35.63 38.74 -29.29
C ALA A 14 34.79 37.58 -29.84
N THR A 15 35.19 36.97 -30.97
CA THR A 15 34.47 35.83 -31.58
C THR A 15 34.93 34.47 -31.04
N ALA A 16 36.14 34.36 -30.50
CA ALA A 16 36.63 33.14 -29.84
C ALA A 16 36.04 32.95 -28.43
N ALA A 17 35.75 34.05 -27.71
CA ALA A 17 35.13 33.98 -26.38
C ALA A 17 33.61 33.68 -26.42
N ALA A 18 32.93 34.04 -27.51
CA ALA A 18 31.50 33.73 -27.70
C ALA A 18 31.25 32.29 -28.17
N ALA A 19 32.21 31.65 -28.85
CA ALA A 19 32.11 30.26 -29.26
C ALA A 19 32.42 29.27 -28.12
N ALA A 20 33.24 29.66 -27.14
CA ALA A 20 33.57 28.82 -25.99
C ALA A 20 32.44 28.78 -24.93
N THR A 21 31.60 29.82 -24.82
CA THR A 21 30.44 29.83 -23.92
C THR A 21 29.21 29.12 -24.50
N LEU A 22 29.12 28.94 -25.82
CA LEU A 22 28.05 28.16 -26.46
C LEU A 22 28.33 26.64 -26.44
N ALA A 23 29.58 26.20 -26.27
CA ALA A 23 29.94 24.78 -26.18
C ALA A 23 29.81 24.18 -24.77
N LEU A 24 29.77 25.02 -23.72
CA LEU A 24 29.62 24.57 -22.32
C LEU A 24 28.16 24.55 -21.82
N ALA A 25 27.20 25.05 -22.62
CA ALA A 25 25.78 24.94 -22.33
C ALA A 25 25.15 23.60 -22.78
N GLY A 26 25.91 22.75 -23.51
CA GLY A 26 25.46 21.48 -24.08
C GLY A 26 25.50 20.27 -23.15
N CYS A 27 25.93 20.43 -21.90
CA CYS A 27 25.90 19.37 -20.88
C CYS A 27 24.99 19.72 -19.69
N ALA A 28 23.93 20.50 -19.91
CA ALA A 28 22.75 20.34 -19.08
C ALA A 28 22.22 18.94 -19.38
N THR A 29 22.53 17.97 -18.52
CA THR A 29 21.77 16.72 -18.48
C THR A 29 20.31 17.14 -18.39
N GLN A 30 19.56 16.99 -19.49
CA GLN A 30 18.12 17.02 -19.42
C GLN A 30 17.79 16.04 -18.30
N SER A 31 17.25 16.55 -17.19
CA SER A 31 16.66 15.67 -16.21
C SER A 31 15.72 14.78 -17.02
N PRO A 32 15.87 13.45 -16.97
CA PRO A 32 15.03 12.55 -17.74
C PRO A 32 13.60 13.03 -17.58
N GLY A 33 12.93 13.30 -18.71
CA GLY A 33 11.51 13.66 -18.64
C GLY A 33 10.78 12.57 -17.87
N LEU A 34 9.65 12.88 -17.21
CA LEU A 34 8.92 11.87 -16.43
C LEU A 34 8.54 10.61 -17.26
N ALA A 35 8.53 10.70 -18.59
CA ALA A 35 8.44 9.56 -19.50
C ALA A 35 9.51 8.47 -19.26
N GLU A 36 10.69 8.84 -18.75
CA GLU A 36 11.81 7.96 -18.40
C GLU A 36 11.92 7.70 -16.89
N ALA A 37 10.90 8.06 -16.09
CA ALA A 37 10.92 7.83 -14.65
C ALA A 37 11.23 6.35 -14.32
N PRO A 38 11.94 6.04 -13.22
CA PRO A 38 12.24 4.65 -12.90
C PRO A 38 10.95 3.86 -12.63
N PRO A 39 10.87 2.57 -13.00
CA PRO A 39 9.78 1.73 -12.55
C PRO A 39 9.78 1.63 -11.03
N ILE A 40 8.60 1.79 -10.41
CA ILE A 40 8.41 1.61 -8.96
C ILE A 40 7.68 0.30 -8.73
N VAL A 41 8.23 -0.54 -7.87
CA VAL A 41 7.58 -1.76 -7.37
C VAL A 41 7.17 -1.54 -5.91
N PHE A 42 5.87 -1.62 -5.67
CA PHE A 42 5.25 -1.44 -4.36
C PHE A 42 4.96 -2.80 -3.71
N VAL A 43 5.39 -2.98 -2.45
CA VAL A 43 5.35 -4.24 -1.71
C VAL A 43 4.52 -4.08 -0.43
N HIS A 44 3.35 -4.71 -0.37
CA HIS A 44 2.42 -4.56 0.75
C HIS A 44 2.88 -5.30 2.03
N GLY A 45 2.21 -5.00 3.14
CA GLY A 45 2.46 -5.59 4.46
C GLY A 45 1.88 -6.99 4.66
N ASN A 46 2.02 -7.49 5.89
CA ASN A 46 1.54 -8.80 6.31
C ASN A 46 0.00 -8.86 6.30
N GLY A 47 -0.58 -9.80 5.55
CA GLY A 47 -2.05 -9.93 5.42
C GLY A 47 -2.73 -8.91 4.50
N ASP A 48 -1.96 -7.96 3.96
CA ASP A 48 -2.44 -6.90 3.06
C ASP A 48 -2.39 -7.35 1.59
N THR A 49 -2.76 -6.43 0.68
CA THR A 49 -2.89 -6.67 -0.76
C THR A 49 -2.32 -5.50 -1.55
N ALA A 50 -2.15 -5.66 -2.87
CA ALA A 50 -1.75 -4.56 -3.76
C ALA A 50 -2.72 -3.36 -3.72
N ALA A 51 -4.00 -3.56 -3.38
CA ALA A 51 -5.02 -2.50 -3.39
C ALA A 51 -4.74 -1.36 -2.40
N LEU A 52 -3.95 -1.60 -1.36
CA LEU A 52 -3.58 -0.53 -0.42
C LEU A 52 -2.74 0.55 -1.11
N TRP A 53 -2.00 0.23 -2.17
CA TRP A 53 -1.20 1.18 -2.93
C TRP A 53 -2.00 2.08 -3.87
N GLN A 54 -3.31 1.86 -4.02
CA GLN A 54 -4.19 2.61 -4.94
C GLN A 54 -3.99 4.14 -4.87
N THR A 55 -4.07 4.72 -3.66
CA THR A 55 -3.97 6.17 -3.50
C THR A 55 -2.55 6.69 -3.68
N THR A 56 -1.54 5.91 -3.31
CA THR A 56 -0.13 6.23 -3.57
C THR A 56 0.17 6.25 -5.07
N VAL A 57 -0.28 5.23 -5.82
CA VAL A 57 -0.16 5.16 -7.29
C VAL A 57 -0.85 6.36 -7.93
N TRP A 58 -2.07 6.70 -7.53
CA TRP A 58 -2.75 7.88 -8.05
C TRP A 58 -2.03 9.19 -7.76
N ARG A 59 -1.35 9.32 -6.62
CA ARG A 59 -0.53 10.51 -6.33
C ARG A 59 0.68 10.58 -7.28
N PHE A 60 1.34 9.46 -7.57
CA PHE A 60 2.39 9.43 -8.59
C PHE A 60 1.87 9.80 -9.98
N GLU A 61 0.75 9.22 -10.43
CA GLU A 61 0.12 9.55 -11.71
C GLU A 61 -0.30 11.03 -11.79
N SER A 62 -0.83 11.59 -10.69
CA SER A 62 -1.22 13.00 -10.61
C SER A 62 -0.02 13.95 -10.72
N ASN A 63 1.20 13.46 -10.49
CA ASN A 63 2.45 14.17 -10.67
C ASN A 63 3.19 13.77 -11.95
N GLY A 64 2.50 13.13 -12.90
CA GLY A 64 3.00 12.81 -14.24
C GLY A 64 3.83 11.52 -14.34
N TRP A 65 3.87 10.68 -13.31
CA TRP A 65 4.53 9.37 -13.41
C TRP A 65 3.76 8.45 -14.37
N PRO A 66 4.42 7.79 -15.33
CA PRO A 66 3.72 6.91 -16.27
C PRO A 66 3.10 5.71 -15.55
N ARG A 67 1.82 5.43 -15.82
CA ARG A 67 1.04 4.36 -15.16
C ARG A 67 1.69 2.99 -15.37
N GLU A 68 2.21 2.73 -16.56
CA GLU A 68 2.89 1.50 -16.94
C GLU A 68 4.22 1.26 -16.21
N ARG A 69 4.68 2.23 -15.42
CA ARG A 69 5.89 2.15 -14.58
C ARG A 69 5.58 2.02 -13.09
N LEU A 70 4.30 1.94 -12.71
CA LEU A 70 3.86 1.81 -11.32
C LEU A 70 3.30 0.40 -11.11
N HIS A 71 4.02 -0.44 -10.36
CA HIS A 71 3.70 -1.85 -10.21
C HIS A 71 3.46 -2.19 -8.74
N ALA A 72 2.23 -2.50 -8.35
CA ALA A 72 1.95 -3.03 -7.01
C ALA A 72 1.86 -4.56 -7.08
N ILE A 73 2.76 -5.25 -6.37
CA ILE A 73 2.77 -6.72 -6.34
C ILE A 73 1.72 -7.22 -5.35
N ASP A 74 1.19 -8.42 -5.60
CA ASP A 74 0.05 -8.96 -4.88
C ASP A 74 0.39 -10.40 -4.43
N LEU A 75 1.16 -10.52 -3.33
CA LEU A 75 1.68 -11.79 -2.85
C LEU A 75 0.51 -12.74 -2.55
N PRO A 76 0.43 -13.94 -3.17
CA PRO A 76 -0.73 -14.82 -3.06
C PRO A 76 -1.12 -15.18 -1.61
N TYR A 77 -0.12 -15.44 -0.78
CA TYR A 77 -0.28 -15.73 0.64
C TYR A 77 0.45 -14.66 1.46
N PRO A 78 -0.25 -13.56 1.82
CA PRO A 78 0.39 -12.37 2.38
C PRO A 78 0.83 -12.52 3.84
N LEU A 79 0.45 -13.62 4.51
CA LEU A 79 0.73 -13.87 5.92
C LEU A 79 2.09 -14.58 6.10
N ALA A 80 2.88 -14.08 7.05
CA ALA A 80 4.10 -14.71 7.52
C ALA A 80 3.81 -15.98 8.32
N ARG A 81 4.72 -16.94 8.23
CA ARG A 81 4.68 -18.15 9.06
C ARG A 81 4.87 -17.80 10.53
N ASP A 82 4.26 -18.59 11.42
CA ASP A 82 4.47 -18.44 12.86
C ASP A 82 5.94 -18.71 13.24
N GLU A 83 6.53 -19.73 12.60
CA GLU A 83 7.96 -20.02 12.59
C GLU A 83 8.44 -20.12 11.13
N ASP A 84 9.39 -19.27 10.72
CA ASP A 84 9.76 -19.08 9.32
C ASP A 84 10.23 -20.36 8.62
N ALA A 85 11.02 -21.16 9.35
CA ALA A 85 11.59 -22.41 8.87
C ALA A 85 10.58 -23.58 8.81
N LYS A 86 9.39 -23.46 9.43
CA LYS A 86 8.39 -24.53 9.46
C LYS A 86 7.30 -24.24 8.42
N PRO A 87 7.08 -25.12 7.44
CA PRO A 87 5.98 -24.96 6.49
C PRO A 87 4.63 -24.76 7.21
N GLN A 88 3.86 -23.79 6.74
CA GLN A 88 2.52 -23.50 7.25
C GLN A 88 1.60 -23.20 6.06
N PRO A 89 0.55 -24.01 5.83
CA PRO A 89 -0.38 -23.79 4.72
C PRO A 89 -1.00 -22.38 4.72
N GLY A 90 -1.14 -21.79 3.54
CA GLY A 90 -1.71 -20.46 3.37
C GLY A 90 -0.80 -19.30 3.81
N ARG A 91 0.48 -19.59 4.10
CA ARG A 91 1.47 -18.62 4.58
C ARG A 91 2.81 -18.80 3.89
N THR A 92 3.59 -17.72 3.84
CA THR A 92 4.85 -17.65 3.08
C THR A 92 6.01 -17.31 4.01
N SER A 93 7.16 -17.98 3.83
CA SER A 93 8.41 -17.65 4.55
C SER A 93 9.05 -16.35 4.04
N ALA A 94 10.03 -15.84 4.78
CA ALA A 94 10.85 -14.71 4.35
C ALA A 94 11.61 -15.01 3.04
N ALA A 95 12.05 -16.26 2.84
CA ALA A 95 12.74 -16.71 1.62
C ALA A 95 11.79 -16.79 0.41
N GLU A 96 10.58 -17.31 0.60
CA GLU A 96 9.59 -17.39 -0.48
C GLU A 96 9.08 -16.00 -0.87
N HIS A 97 8.88 -15.09 0.10
CA HIS A 97 8.48 -13.71 -0.18
C HIS A 97 9.57 -12.96 -0.96
N MET A 98 10.84 -13.17 -0.58
CA MET A 98 11.98 -12.64 -1.34
C MET A 98 12.02 -13.17 -2.78
N ALA A 99 11.85 -14.48 -2.97
CA ALA A 99 11.86 -15.10 -4.30
C ALA A 99 10.70 -14.57 -5.17
N TYR A 100 9.52 -14.37 -4.57
CA TYR A 100 8.39 -13.74 -5.25
C TYR A 100 8.72 -12.31 -5.69
N LEU A 101 9.26 -11.48 -4.79
CA LEU A 101 9.69 -10.11 -5.13
C LEU A 101 10.77 -10.10 -6.23
N GLN A 102 11.75 -11.00 -6.17
CA GLN A 102 12.78 -11.13 -7.20
C GLN A 102 12.17 -11.42 -8.58
N ALA A 103 11.20 -12.33 -8.66
CA ALA A 103 10.53 -12.67 -9.90
C ALA A 103 9.75 -11.47 -10.48
N GLU A 104 9.03 -10.74 -9.63
CA GLU A 104 8.29 -9.53 -10.02
C GLU A 104 9.24 -8.43 -10.51
N VAL A 105 10.36 -8.19 -9.81
CA VAL A 105 11.38 -7.21 -10.25
C VAL A 105 11.96 -7.60 -11.60
N ASN A 106 12.30 -8.87 -11.80
CA ASN A 106 12.82 -9.36 -13.08
C ASN A 106 11.82 -9.15 -14.22
N GLN A 107 10.54 -9.39 -13.97
CA GLN A 107 9.47 -9.16 -14.94
C GLN A 107 9.31 -7.67 -15.26
N VAL A 108 9.35 -6.79 -14.26
CA VAL A 108 9.28 -5.34 -14.45
C VAL A 108 10.47 -4.83 -15.27
N LEU A 109 11.69 -5.25 -14.96
CA LEU A 109 12.88 -4.87 -15.72
C LEU A 109 12.78 -5.35 -17.18
N LYS A 110 12.32 -6.59 -17.40
CA LYS A 110 12.12 -7.15 -18.73
C LYS A 110 11.07 -6.38 -19.54
N THR A 111 9.93 -6.05 -18.94
CA THR A 111 8.83 -5.34 -19.63
C THR A 111 9.17 -3.89 -19.91
N THR A 112 9.87 -3.21 -18.99
CA THR A 112 10.15 -1.76 -19.11
C THR A 112 11.47 -1.45 -19.80
N GLY A 113 12.37 -2.44 -19.92
CA GLY A 113 13.74 -2.22 -20.40
C GLY A 113 14.63 -1.44 -19.43
N ALA A 114 14.14 -1.13 -18.23
CA ALA A 114 14.93 -0.43 -17.22
C ALA A 114 16.05 -1.32 -16.67
N ARG A 115 17.15 -0.71 -16.23
CA ARG A 115 18.27 -1.41 -15.57
C ARG A 115 18.05 -1.61 -14.07
N GLN A 116 17.31 -0.69 -13.45
CA GLN A 116 17.00 -0.72 -12.03
C GLN A 116 15.55 -0.31 -11.78
N VAL A 117 15.01 -0.74 -10.65
CA VAL A 117 13.73 -0.31 -10.10
C VAL A 117 13.91 0.53 -8.84
N VAL A 118 12.85 1.21 -8.43
CA VAL A 118 12.66 1.70 -7.06
C VAL A 118 11.77 0.70 -6.33
N LEU A 119 12.13 0.35 -5.10
CA LEU A 119 11.30 -0.50 -4.24
C LEU A 119 10.71 0.32 -3.10
N VAL A 120 9.39 0.24 -2.91
CA VAL A 120 8.67 0.89 -1.81
C VAL A 120 7.90 -0.18 -1.04
N GLY A 121 8.23 -0.40 0.22
CA GLY A 121 7.61 -1.41 1.06
C GLY A 121 6.90 -0.82 2.26
N ASN A 122 5.75 -1.38 2.62
CA ASN A 122 5.11 -1.14 3.92
C ASN A 122 5.29 -2.36 4.81
N SER A 123 5.56 -2.15 6.11
CA SER A 123 5.56 -3.23 7.10
C SER A 123 6.46 -4.41 6.67
N ARG A 124 5.94 -5.64 6.72
CA ARG A 124 6.57 -6.86 6.19
C ARG A 124 7.18 -6.73 4.79
N GLY A 125 6.57 -5.94 3.89
CA GLY A 125 7.09 -5.73 2.54
C GLY A 125 8.50 -5.14 2.53
N GLY A 126 8.85 -4.34 3.54
CA GLY A 126 10.20 -3.83 3.68
C GLY A 126 11.23 -4.90 4.07
N ASN A 127 10.84 -5.91 4.85
CA ASN A 127 11.70 -7.06 5.14
C ASN A 127 12.00 -7.86 3.86
N ALA A 128 11.01 -8.02 2.98
CA ALA A 128 11.20 -8.67 1.68
C ALA A 128 12.17 -7.88 0.80
N ILE A 129 12.05 -6.55 0.77
CA ILE A 129 12.98 -5.65 0.05
C ILE A 129 14.41 -5.81 0.57
N ARG A 130 14.61 -5.75 1.90
CA ARG A 130 15.94 -5.93 2.52
C ARG A 130 16.52 -7.30 2.19
N ASN A 131 15.73 -8.35 2.30
CA ASN A 131 16.14 -9.71 1.98
C ASN A 131 16.51 -9.85 0.50
N TYR A 132 15.72 -9.27 -0.41
CA TYR A 132 16.01 -9.30 -1.84
C TYR A 132 17.31 -8.58 -2.17
N ILE A 133 17.56 -7.41 -1.59
CA ILE A 133 18.79 -6.65 -1.85
C ILE A 133 20.01 -7.45 -1.40
N TYR A 134 20.04 -7.92 -0.15
CA TYR A 134 21.23 -8.57 0.40
C TYR A 134 21.41 -10.05 0.03
N ASN A 135 20.31 -10.79 -0.13
CA ASN A 135 20.36 -12.25 -0.33
C ASN A 135 19.78 -12.69 -1.68
N GLY A 136 18.98 -11.84 -2.34
CA GLY A 136 18.34 -12.13 -3.63
C GLY A 136 19.00 -11.45 -4.84
N GLY A 137 20.13 -10.77 -4.65
CA GLY A 137 20.88 -10.09 -5.72
C GLY A 137 20.35 -8.71 -6.13
N GLY A 138 19.47 -8.11 -5.31
CA GLY A 138 18.85 -6.81 -5.59
C GLY A 138 19.83 -5.63 -5.62
N GLU A 139 21.05 -5.76 -5.09
CA GLU A 139 22.09 -4.71 -5.17
C GLU A 139 22.35 -4.20 -6.59
N LYS A 140 22.17 -5.04 -7.61
CA LYS A 140 22.41 -4.69 -9.02
C LYS A 140 21.19 -4.08 -9.71
N THR A 141 20.00 -4.35 -9.19
CA THR A 141 18.71 -4.07 -9.85
C THR A 141 17.88 -3.05 -9.10
N VAL A 142 18.31 -2.58 -7.93
CA VAL A 142 17.59 -1.59 -7.13
C VAL A 142 18.38 -0.29 -7.07
N SER A 143 17.70 0.82 -7.36
CA SER A 143 18.27 2.17 -7.25
C SER A 143 17.97 2.81 -5.89
N HIS A 144 16.73 2.63 -5.40
CA HIS A 144 16.24 3.18 -4.14
C HIS A 144 15.38 2.15 -3.42
N ALA A 145 15.53 2.06 -2.11
CA ALA A 145 14.71 1.26 -1.21
C ALA A 145 14.07 2.18 -0.15
N ILE A 146 12.75 2.25 -0.16
CA ILE A 146 11.95 3.08 0.74
C ILE A 146 11.10 2.17 1.63
N LEU A 147 11.32 2.23 2.94
CA LEU A 147 10.77 1.30 3.93
C LEU A 147 9.86 2.03 4.92
N GLY A 148 8.53 1.94 4.75
CA GLY A 148 7.56 2.55 5.66
C GLY A 148 7.13 1.58 6.76
N GLY A 149 7.31 1.97 8.02
CA GLY A 149 6.85 1.19 9.19
C GLY A 149 7.41 -0.23 9.22
N THR A 150 8.51 -0.48 8.51
CA THR A 150 9.10 -1.82 8.43
C THR A 150 9.62 -2.23 9.79
N PRO A 151 9.32 -3.43 10.29
CA PRO A 151 9.83 -3.92 11.57
C PRO A 151 11.30 -4.32 11.44
N ASN A 152 12.16 -3.34 11.12
CA ASN A 152 13.59 -3.52 10.82
C ASN A 152 14.36 -4.10 12.01
N HIS A 153 13.96 -3.71 13.22
CA HIS A 153 14.46 -4.25 14.49
C HIS A 153 13.45 -5.16 15.20
N GLY A 154 12.45 -5.64 14.45
CA GLY A 154 11.39 -6.51 14.93
C GLY A 154 10.17 -5.76 15.43
N VAL A 155 9.10 -6.52 15.67
CA VAL A 155 7.92 -6.08 16.44
C VAL A 155 8.14 -6.35 17.94
N TRP A 156 9.04 -7.28 18.24
CA TRP A 156 9.60 -7.55 19.56
C TRP A 156 11.05 -8.01 19.42
N ALA A 157 11.85 -7.80 20.45
CA ALA A 157 13.23 -8.26 20.59
C ALA A 157 13.43 -8.84 22.00
N ILE A 158 12.67 -9.91 22.30
CA ILE A 158 12.64 -10.57 23.60
C ILE A 158 13.31 -11.95 23.46
N PRO A 159 14.48 -12.19 24.11
CA PRO A 159 15.16 -13.48 24.06
C PRO A 159 14.24 -14.64 24.48
N GLY A 160 14.26 -15.74 23.72
CA GLY A 160 13.41 -16.91 23.95
C GLY A 160 11.93 -16.76 23.58
N PHE A 161 11.46 -15.57 23.16
CA PHE A 161 10.07 -15.36 22.77
C PHE A 161 9.89 -15.41 21.25
N ARG A 162 9.37 -16.54 20.75
CA ARG A 162 9.00 -16.74 19.33
C ARG A 162 10.13 -16.38 18.35
N GLU A 163 11.37 -16.75 18.67
CA GLU A 163 12.56 -16.32 17.90
C GLU A 163 12.64 -16.92 16.49
N GLY A 164 11.88 -17.97 16.21
CA GLY A 164 11.72 -18.51 14.85
C GLY A 164 10.87 -17.64 13.93
N ASN A 165 10.19 -16.60 14.44
CA ASN A 165 9.35 -15.71 13.64
C ASN A 165 10.19 -14.62 12.94
N GLU A 166 9.86 -14.29 11.68
CA GLU A 166 10.58 -13.24 10.92
C GLU A 166 10.42 -11.82 11.51
N PHE A 167 9.49 -11.59 12.45
CA PHE A 167 9.32 -10.33 13.17
C PHE A 167 10.06 -10.26 14.50
N SER A 168 10.78 -11.31 14.91
CA SER A 168 11.59 -11.27 16.14
C SER A 168 12.95 -10.62 15.87
N GLY A 169 13.22 -9.49 16.52
CA GLY A 169 14.49 -8.78 16.46
C GLY A 169 15.67 -9.57 17.04
N THR A 170 15.41 -10.55 17.90
CA THR A 170 16.43 -11.49 18.38
C THR A 170 16.54 -12.75 17.51
N GLY A 171 15.63 -12.92 16.55
CA GLY A 171 15.60 -14.05 15.62
C GLY A 171 16.73 -14.01 14.59
N PRO A 172 17.08 -15.16 13.98
CA PRO A 172 18.20 -15.27 13.05
C PRO A 172 18.01 -14.41 11.79
N PHE A 173 16.78 -14.27 11.30
CA PHE A 173 16.47 -13.49 10.10
C PHE A 173 16.83 -12.00 10.26
N LEU A 174 16.32 -11.33 11.29
CA LEU A 174 16.60 -9.91 11.51
C LEU A 174 18.02 -9.67 12.00
N LYS A 175 18.62 -10.57 12.80
CA LYS A 175 20.04 -10.49 13.14
C LYS A 175 20.95 -10.49 11.90
N ALA A 176 20.65 -11.35 10.93
CA ALA A 176 21.41 -11.39 9.67
C ALA A 176 21.22 -10.12 8.83
N LEU A 177 19.98 -9.61 8.72
CA LEU A 177 19.72 -8.38 7.99
C LEU A 177 20.34 -7.15 8.64
N ASN A 178 20.38 -7.07 9.98
CA ASN A 178 20.93 -5.94 10.73
C ASN A 178 22.44 -6.05 10.97
N ALA A 179 23.10 -7.13 10.52
CA ALA A 179 24.55 -7.24 10.58
C ALA A 179 25.21 -6.08 9.80
N PRO A 180 26.28 -5.44 10.34
CA PRO A 180 27.00 -4.36 9.67
C PRO A 180 27.35 -4.65 8.21
N LYS A 181 27.06 -3.69 7.33
CA LYS A 181 27.36 -3.76 5.89
C LYS A 181 28.67 -3.07 5.52
N ASN A 182 29.24 -2.29 6.44
CA ASN A 182 30.49 -1.58 6.25
C ASN A 182 31.23 -1.37 7.60
N ALA A 183 32.44 -0.82 7.53
CA ALA A 183 33.27 -0.56 8.70
C ALA A 183 32.69 0.50 9.67
N ALA A 184 31.79 1.37 9.21
CA ALA A 184 31.10 2.34 10.07
C ALA A 184 29.99 1.67 10.92
N GLY A 185 29.70 0.40 10.67
CA GLY A 185 28.64 -0.32 11.36
C GLY A 185 27.25 -0.04 10.78
N ASP A 186 27.14 0.50 9.57
CA ASP A 186 25.85 0.81 8.97
C ASP A 186 25.08 -0.48 8.64
N GLU A 187 23.76 -0.45 8.80
CA GLU A 187 22.86 -1.56 8.47
C GLU A 187 22.48 -1.56 6.99
N VAL A 188 22.85 -0.49 6.28
CA VAL A 188 22.65 -0.35 4.85
C VAL A 188 23.94 0.01 4.10
N SER A 189 24.05 -0.45 2.85
CA SER A 189 25.17 -0.15 1.96
C SER A 189 24.72 0.38 0.60
N GLY A 190 25.63 1.13 -0.03
CA GLY A 190 25.50 1.53 -1.43
C GLY A 190 25.84 0.37 -2.40
N PRO A 191 25.47 0.48 -3.68
CA PRO A 191 25.00 1.69 -4.36
C PRO A 191 23.52 2.03 -4.17
N VAL A 192 22.73 1.16 -3.54
CA VAL A 192 21.31 1.41 -3.25
C VAL A 192 21.16 2.60 -2.29
N LYS A 193 20.23 3.50 -2.58
CA LYS A 193 19.86 4.60 -1.68
C LYS A 193 18.72 4.18 -0.77
N TRP A 194 18.88 4.36 0.54
CA TRP A 194 17.94 3.88 1.54
C TRP A 194 17.22 5.01 2.26
N MET A 195 15.90 4.89 2.37
CA MET A 195 15.07 5.72 3.23
C MET A 195 14.17 4.84 4.10
N THR A 196 14.03 5.19 5.37
CA THR A 196 12.97 4.67 6.23
C THR A 196 11.97 5.79 6.51
N ILE A 197 10.69 5.43 6.64
CA ILE A 197 9.65 6.34 7.10
C ILE A 197 9.01 5.70 8.31
N ARG A 198 8.97 6.43 9.43
CA ARG A 198 8.32 5.96 10.65
C ARG A 198 7.38 7.00 11.25
N SER A 199 6.49 6.49 12.09
CA SER A 199 5.76 7.33 13.03
C SER A 199 6.69 7.87 14.12
N ASP A 200 6.32 9.00 14.71
CA ASP A 200 6.93 9.47 15.96
C ASP A 200 6.57 8.56 17.14
N ASN A 201 5.32 8.09 17.22
CA ASN A 201 4.84 7.23 18.32
C ASN A 201 3.57 6.39 18.05
N ASN A 202 2.86 6.54 16.93
CA ASN A 202 1.54 5.91 16.71
C ASN A 202 1.59 4.66 15.79
N ASP A 203 2.76 4.03 15.65
CA ASP A 203 2.90 2.76 14.94
C ASP A 203 2.71 1.59 15.91
N LYS A 204 1.59 0.85 15.81
CA LYS A 204 1.27 -0.25 16.74
C LYS A 204 2.31 -1.38 16.80
N PHE A 205 3.17 -1.53 15.80
CA PHE A 205 4.18 -2.58 15.74
C PHE A 205 5.59 -2.08 16.12
N ALA A 206 5.74 -0.79 16.42
CA ALA A 206 6.96 -0.20 16.95
C ALA A 206 6.68 0.44 18.32
N GLN A 207 6.32 -0.39 19.30
CA GLN A 207 5.87 0.05 20.63
C GLN A 207 6.71 -0.59 21.74
N PRO A 208 7.05 0.15 22.82
CA PRO A 208 7.79 -0.39 23.96
C PRO A 208 6.97 -1.40 24.79
N ASP A 209 5.64 -1.27 24.80
CA ASP A 209 4.73 -2.19 25.49
C ASP A 209 4.23 -3.30 24.55
N GLY A 210 4.17 -4.53 25.07
CA GLY A 210 3.76 -5.72 24.35
C GLY A 210 2.25 -5.87 24.11
N LEU A 211 1.43 -4.82 24.31
CA LEU A 211 -0.01 -4.84 24.06
C LEU A 211 -0.37 -5.50 22.73
N TRP A 212 0.27 -5.08 21.64
CA TRP A 212 -0.06 -5.51 20.27
C TRP A 212 0.50 -6.89 19.88
N ILE A 213 1.36 -7.47 20.73
CA ILE A 213 1.83 -8.86 20.59
C ILE A 213 1.11 -9.81 21.57
N GLY A 214 0.07 -9.33 22.25
CA GLY A 214 -0.69 -10.10 23.23
C GLY A 214 0.03 -10.31 24.57
N GLN A 215 1.01 -9.47 24.89
CA GLN A 215 1.83 -9.50 26.11
C GLN A 215 1.82 -8.11 26.77
N LYS A 216 0.63 -7.57 27.04
CA LYS A 216 0.47 -6.24 27.65
C LYS A 216 1.26 -6.16 28.97
N GLY A 217 2.02 -5.09 29.17
CA GLY A 217 2.89 -4.88 30.33
C GLY A 217 4.29 -5.48 30.18
N THR A 218 4.54 -6.29 29.14
CA THR A 218 5.87 -6.83 28.83
C THR A 218 6.62 -5.88 27.90
N THR A 219 7.84 -5.50 28.28
CA THR A 219 8.72 -4.70 27.42
C THR A 219 9.11 -5.47 26.16
N THR A 220 8.85 -4.88 24.99
CA THR A 220 9.19 -5.48 23.68
C THR A 220 10.67 -5.33 23.33
N ASN A 221 11.39 -4.43 23.98
CA ASN A 221 12.72 -3.94 23.59
C ASN A 221 12.76 -3.29 22.18
N VAL A 222 11.59 -2.90 21.67
CA VAL A 222 11.44 -2.12 20.43
C VAL A 222 10.86 -0.76 20.81
N THR A 223 11.41 0.31 20.27
CA THR A 223 10.88 1.68 20.48
C THR A 223 10.24 2.20 19.20
N ALA A 224 9.66 3.40 19.24
CA ALA A 224 9.15 4.05 18.04
C ALA A 224 10.23 4.26 16.97
N ALA A 225 11.52 4.31 17.35
CA ALA A 225 12.65 4.37 16.41
C ALA A 225 13.05 3.01 15.82
N GLY A 226 12.43 1.89 16.24
CA GLY A 226 12.73 0.55 15.74
C GLY A 226 12.70 0.36 14.22
N PRO A 227 11.88 1.11 13.45
CA PRO A 227 11.93 1.08 11.99
C PRO A 227 13.12 1.81 11.36
N GLU A 228 13.89 2.61 12.11
CA GLU A 228 15.07 3.27 11.56
C GLU A 228 16.15 2.25 11.16
N LEU A 229 17.02 2.63 10.22
CA LEU A 229 18.22 1.88 9.87
C LEU A 229 19.43 2.81 9.90
N LYS A 230 20.51 2.37 10.53
CA LYS A 230 21.76 3.12 10.52
C LYS A 230 22.34 3.16 9.09
N GLY A 231 22.72 4.35 8.64
CA GLY A 231 23.21 4.60 7.27
C GLY A 231 22.11 4.96 6.26
N ALA A 232 20.83 4.88 6.63
CA ALA A 232 19.70 5.32 5.80
C ALA A 232 19.31 6.78 6.09
N THR A 233 18.55 7.39 5.17
CA THR A 233 17.78 8.60 5.49
C THR A 233 16.56 8.19 6.32
N ASN A 234 16.52 8.55 7.60
CA ASN A 234 15.40 8.18 8.49
C ASN A 234 14.42 9.36 8.62
N VAL A 235 13.23 9.23 8.04
CA VAL A 235 12.17 10.26 8.07
C VAL A 235 11.17 9.93 9.18
N VAL A 236 10.88 10.92 10.01
CA VAL A 236 9.86 10.84 11.06
C VAL A 236 8.67 11.70 10.68
N ILE A 237 7.49 11.11 10.58
CA ILE A 237 6.25 11.84 10.33
C ILE A 237 5.41 11.81 11.61
N PRO A 238 5.01 12.97 12.15
CA PRO A 238 4.23 13.01 13.39
C PRO A 238 2.85 12.37 13.25
N ARG A 239 2.44 11.61 14.27
CA ARG A 239 1.10 11.08 14.52
C ARG A 239 0.53 10.11 13.49
N ILE A 240 1.26 9.80 12.40
CA ILE A 240 0.82 8.81 11.43
C ILE A 240 0.82 7.41 12.04
N ASP A 241 -0.09 6.56 11.59
CA ASP A 241 -0.13 5.17 12.00
C ASP A 241 0.81 4.28 11.15
N HIS A 242 0.90 3.00 11.53
CA HIS A 242 1.76 2.01 10.86
C HIS A 242 1.56 1.93 9.34
N ARG A 243 0.31 2.00 8.87
CA ARG A 243 -0.03 1.90 7.44
C ARG A 243 0.21 3.25 6.74
N GLU A 244 -0.09 4.34 7.42
CA GLU A 244 0.16 5.69 6.93
C GLU A 244 1.65 6.00 6.69
N THR A 245 2.58 5.23 7.27
CA THR A 245 4.02 5.29 6.94
C THR A 245 4.33 5.04 5.46
N SER A 246 3.39 4.49 4.70
CA SER A 246 3.52 4.29 3.25
C SER A 246 2.35 4.82 2.43
N TYR A 247 1.14 4.89 3.01
CA TYR A 247 -0.07 5.21 2.26
C TYR A 247 -0.55 6.67 2.43
N SER A 248 0.03 7.41 3.39
CA SER A 248 -0.36 8.81 3.64
C SER A 248 0.18 9.78 2.58
N PRO A 249 -0.46 10.95 2.41
CA PRO A 249 0.08 12.03 1.57
C PRO A 249 1.51 12.46 1.97
N ALA A 250 1.82 12.46 3.27
CA ALA A 250 3.13 12.85 3.79
C ALA A 250 4.21 11.80 3.46
N ALA A 251 3.88 10.51 3.58
CA ALA A 251 4.79 9.44 3.16
C ALA A 251 5.05 9.47 1.64
N PHE A 252 4.02 9.76 0.84
CA PHE A 252 4.17 9.97 -0.60
C PHE A 252 5.11 11.14 -0.91
N GLU A 253 4.96 12.28 -0.23
CA GLU A 253 5.83 13.46 -0.42
C GLU A 253 7.30 13.11 -0.18
N ALA A 254 7.61 12.49 0.97
CA ALA A 254 8.97 12.08 1.32
C ALA A 254 9.54 11.10 0.29
N THR A 255 8.73 10.12 -0.14
CA THR A 255 9.12 9.13 -1.15
C THR A 255 9.41 9.78 -2.49
N TYR A 256 8.53 10.64 -2.98
CA TYR A 256 8.71 11.35 -4.25
C TYR A 256 9.98 12.21 -4.23
N ARG A 257 10.19 12.95 -3.14
CA ARG A 257 11.39 13.79 -2.95
C ARG A 257 12.66 12.97 -2.90
N PHE A 258 12.64 11.83 -2.21
CA PHE A 258 13.80 10.96 -2.11
C PHE A 258 14.22 10.40 -3.48
N ILE A 259 13.25 10.03 -4.31
CA ILE A 259 13.53 9.47 -5.65
C ILE A 259 13.99 10.55 -6.63
N THR A 260 13.35 11.72 -6.61
CA THR A 260 13.51 12.76 -7.66
C THR A 260 14.44 13.91 -7.27
N GLY A 261 14.73 14.07 -5.97
CA GLY A 261 15.44 15.22 -5.42
C GLY A 261 14.59 16.50 -5.30
N LYS A 262 13.29 16.45 -5.62
CA LYS A 262 12.38 17.63 -5.64
C LYS A 262 11.03 17.31 -5.01
N ALA A 263 10.33 18.32 -4.51
CA ALA A 263 8.96 18.15 -4.02
C ALA A 263 8.01 17.71 -5.18
N PRO A 264 6.97 16.89 -4.90
CA PRO A 264 5.89 16.72 -5.86
C PRO A 264 5.14 18.05 -6.07
N GLN A 265 4.49 18.21 -7.23
CA GLN A 265 3.63 19.36 -7.51
C GLN A 265 2.40 19.37 -6.60
N ALA A 266 1.85 18.19 -6.29
CA ALA A 266 0.70 18.04 -5.39
C ALA A 266 0.74 16.70 -4.67
N THR A 267 0.20 16.66 -3.44
CA THR A 267 -0.04 15.42 -2.69
C THR A 267 -1.51 14.96 -2.76
N THR A 268 -2.37 15.79 -3.36
CA THR A 268 -3.76 15.49 -3.71
C THR A 268 -3.84 14.65 -4.98
N ILE A 269 -4.93 13.90 -5.13
CA ILE A 269 -5.21 13.09 -6.32
C ILE A 269 -6.01 13.92 -7.32
N ALA A 270 -5.44 14.18 -8.50
CA ALA A 270 -6.11 14.93 -9.55
C ALA A 270 -7.11 14.02 -10.29
N ALA A 271 -8.34 14.50 -10.56
CA ALA A 271 -9.33 13.68 -11.24
C ALA A 271 -9.04 13.51 -12.74
N GLU A 272 -9.37 12.34 -13.30
CA GLU A 272 -9.41 12.08 -14.74
C GLU A 272 -10.79 12.43 -15.30
N LYS A 273 -10.87 12.74 -16.59
CA LYS A 273 -12.17 13.00 -17.27
C LYS A 273 -12.98 11.73 -17.49
N GLN A 274 -12.30 10.59 -17.61
CA GLN A 274 -12.88 9.27 -17.78
C GLN A 274 -12.20 8.32 -16.81
N VAL A 275 -13.00 7.51 -16.12
CA VAL A 275 -12.50 6.55 -15.14
C VAL A 275 -12.82 5.14 -15.61
N VAL A 276 -11.78 4.30 -15.69
CA VAL A 276 -11.89 2.87 -15.91
C VAL A 276 -11.43 2.13 -14.67
N LEU A 277 -12.33 1.39 -14.06
CA LEU A 277 -12.08 0.59 -12.85
C LEU A 277 -11.84 -0.87 -13.21
N ASN A 278 -10.87 -1.45 -12.55
CA ASN A 278 -10.54 -2.86 -12.64
C ASN A 278 -9.85 -3.32 -11.34
N GLY A 279 -9.80 -4.63 -11.15
CA GLY A 279 -9.09 -5.25 -10.04
C GLY A 279 -9.47 -6.72 -9.94
N LYS A 280 -9.27 -7.30 -8.76
CA LYS A 280 -9.47 -8.73 -8.51
C LYS A 280 -10.55 -8.98 -7.47
N VAL A 281 -11.27 -10.09 -7.61
CA VAL A 281 -12.09 -10.66 -6.54
C VAL A 281 -11.32 -11.78 -5.87
N THR A 282 -11.09 -11.68 -4.56
CA THR A 282 -10.31 -12.66 -3.79
C THR A 282 -11.12 -13.33 -2.68
N GLY A 283 -10.67 -14.51 -2.27
CA GLY A 283 -11.29 -15.30 -1.20
C GLY A 283 -10.49 -15.32 0.11
N LEU A 284 -10.73 -16.36 0.90
CA LEU A 284 -10.17 -16.59 2.23
C LEU A 284 -9.69 -18.04 2.39
N GLY A 285 -8.75 -18.27 3.31
CA GLY A 285 -8.22 -19.59 3.65
C GLY A 285 -7.02 -20.00 2.80
N VAL A 286 -6.69 -21.29 2.81
CA VAL A 286 -5.67 -21.84 1.89
C VAL A 286 -6.23 -21.95 0.47
N ASP A 287 -7.44 -22.48 0.35
CA ASP A 287 -8.18 -22.59 -0.91
C ASP A 287 -9.43 -21.69 -0.82
N PRO A 288 -9.56 -20.65 -1.67
CA PRO A 288 -10.72 -19.77 -1.64
C PRO A 288 -12.03 -20.50 -1.94
N ALA A 289 -12.02 -21.66 -2.61
CA ALA A 289 -13.21 -22.45 -2.91
C ALA A 289 -13.63 -23.41 -1.78
N ASP A 290 -12.78 -23.67 -0.77
CA ASP A 290 -13.08 -24.57 0.35
C ASP A 290 -13.02 -23.84 1.70
N ALA A 291 -14.20 -23.59 2.26
CA ALA A 291 -14.36 -22.94 3.56
C ALA A 291 -13.72 -23.69 4.73
N LYS A 292 -13.45 -24.99 4.60
CA LYS A 292 -12.77 -25.78 5.63
C LYS A 292 -11.29 -25.45 5.74
N THR A 293 -10.71 -24.78 4.74
CA THR A 293 -9.29 -24.43 4.71
C THR A 293 -8.95 -23.14 5.48
N GLY A 294 -9.91 -22.58 6.22
CA GLY A 294 -9.71 -21.46 7.13
C GLY A 294 -10.34 -20.15 6.68
N ASN A 295 -10.33 -19.17 7.57
CA ASN A 295 -10.99 -17.86 7.40
C ASN A 295 -10.02 -16.69 7.57
N PHE A 296 -8.82 -16.82 7.00
CA PHE A 296 -7.78 -15.80 7.02
C PHE A 296 -7.57 -15.23 5.62
N SER A 297 -7.02 -14.03 5.54
CA SER A 297 -6.78 -13.34 4.27
C SER A 297 -5.81 -14.10 3.37
N ASN A 298 -6.19 -14.26 2.10
CA ASN A 298 -5.29 -14.55 1.00
C ASN A 298 -5.52 -13.52 -0.13
N ASN A 299 -4.65 -13.55 -1.15
CA ASN A 299 -4.79 -12.75 -2.37
C ASN A 299 -5.06 -13.65 -3.58
N LEU A 300 -5.69 -14.81 -3.36
CA LEU A 300 -6.01 -15.76 -4.42
C LEU A 300 -7.33 -15.40 -5.11
N PRO A 301 -7.41 -15.54 -6.44
CA PRO A 301 -8.65 -15.43 -7.19
C PRO A 301 -9.79 -16.29 -6.63
N LEU A 302 -10.98 -15.71 -6.47
CA LEU A 302 -12.19 -16.47 -6.18
C LEU A 302 -12.95 -16.76 -7.48
N ALA A 303 -12.46 -17.75 -8.23
CA ALA A 303 -13.09 -18.17 -9.48
C ALA A 303 -14.54 -18.64 -9.27
N GLY A 304 -15.43 -18.27 -10.20
CA GLY A 304 -16.85 -18.59 -10.14
C GLY A 304 -17.69 -17.63 -9.28
N ALA A 305 -17.06 -16.73 -8.50
CA ALA A 305 -17.79 -15.67 -7.81
C ALA A 305 -18.59 -14.82 -8.81
N GLN A 306 -19.79 -14.42 -8.40
CA GLN A 306 -20.59 -13.44 -9.11
C GLN A 306 -20.28 -12.06 -8.55
N LEU A 307 -19.96 -11.11 -9.43
CA LEU A 307 -19.84 -9.70 -9.11
C LEU A 307 -20.92 -8.92 -9.86
N GLU A 308 -21.62 -8.05 -9.14
CA GLU A 308 -22.41 -6.97 -9.72
C GLU A 308 -21.89 -5.62 -9.20
N VAL A 309 -21.88 -4.60 -10.07
CA VAL A 309 -21.48 -3.23 -9.69
C VAL A 309 -22.62 -2.27 -10.00
N TYR A 310 -23.00 -1.44 -9.04
CA TYR A 310 -24.07 -0.47 -9.16
C TYR A 310 -23.55 0.94 -8.89
N ALA A 311 -24.05 1.93 -9.66
CA ALA A 311 -24.01 3.32 -9.22
C ALA A 311 -24.98 3.52 -8.06
N THR A 312 -24.60 4.31 -7.07
CA THR A 312 -25.45 4.65 -5.93
C THR A 312 -25.62 6.14 -5.75
N ASP A 313 -26.77 6.51 -5.18
CA ASP A 313 -27.05 7.86 -4.75
C ASP A 313 -26.18 8.24 -3.55
N ALA A 314 -25.50 9.39 -3.62
CA ALA A 314 -24.51 9.80 -2.63
C ALA A 314 -25.12 10.12 -1.25
N ALA A 315 -26.41 10.47 -1.18
CA ALA A 315 -27.08 10.84 0.06
C ALA A 315 -27.74 9.64 0.76
N THR A 316 -28.22 8.67 -0.01
CA THR A 316 -29.05 7.56 0.48
C THR A 316 -28.37 6.20 0.37
N GLY A 317 -27.34 6.05 -0.48
CA GLY A 317 -26.71 4.77 -0.80
C GLY A 317 -27.59 3.82 -1.61
N ALA A 318 -28.77 4.25 -2.04
CA ALA A 318 -29.67 3.45 -2.88
C ALA A 318 -29.12 3.34 -4.31
N ARG A 319 -29.36 2.21 -4.96
CA ARG A 319 -28.96 1.97 -6.36
C ARG A 319 -29.69 2.94 -7.27
N SER A 320 -28.97 3.60 -8.17
CA SER A 320 -29.54 4.58 -9.10
C SER A 320 -30.15 3.95 -10.36
N GLY A 321 -30.03 2.62 -10.53
CA GLY A 321 -30.49 1.91 -11.73
C GLY A 321 -30.06 0.45 -11.78
N PRO A 322 -30.12 -0.20 -12.95
CA PRO A 322 -29.60 -1.55 -13.14
C PRO A 322 -28.08 -1.59 -12.90
N PRO A 323 -27.49 -2.79 -12.67
CA PRO A 323 -26.05 -2.89 -12.49
C PRO A 323 -25.29 -2.42 -13.74
N LEU A 324 -24.25 -1.63 -13.52
CA LEU A 324 -23.29 -1.16 -14.53
C LEU A 324 -22.45 -2.30 -15.10
N LEU A 325 -22.23 -3.34 -14.29
CA LEU A 325 -21.48 -4.54 -14.65
C LEU A 325 -22.09 -5.75 -13.95
N ARG A 326 -22.14 -6.87 -14.68
CA ARG A 326 -22.31 -8.22 -14.14
C ARG A 326 -21.17 -9.10 -14.65
N LYS A 327 -20.52 -9.85 -13.77
CA LYS A 327 -19.35 -10.66 -14.10
C LYS A 327 -19.34 -11.95 -13.29
N THR A 328 -19.18 -13.08 -13.97
CA THR A 328 -18.64 -14.30 -13.35
C THR A 328 -17.12 -14.19 -13.38
N VAL A 329 -16.49 -14.26 -12.21
CA VAL A 329 -15.04 -14.13 -12.04
C VAL A 329 -14.33 -15.37 -12.59
N GLY A 330 -13.31 -15.15 -13.41
CA GLY A 330 -12.49 -16.21 -13.99
C GLY A 330 -11.36 -16.68 -13.06
N ALA A 331 -10.52 -17.59 -13.56
CA ALA A 331 -9.36 -18.10 -12.83
C ALA A 331 -8.28 -17.03 -12.55
N ASP A 332 -8.27 -15.94 -13.32
CA ASP A 332 -7.41 -14.78 -13.12
C ASP A 332 -7.88 -13.83 -12.00
N GLY A 333 -9.12 -14.00 -11.54
CA GLY A 333 -9.76 -13.16 -10.52
C GLY A 333 -10.22 -11.80 -11.03
N VAL A 334 -9.94 -11.46 -12.30
CA VAL A 334 -10.13 -10.11 -12.82
C VAL A 334 -11.60 -9.82 -13.06
N TRP A 335 -12.09 -8.69 -12.53
CA TRP A 335 -13.51 -8.38 -12.61
C TRP A 335 -13.89 -7.28 -13.62
N GLY A 336 -12.98 -6.34 -13.91
CA GLY A 336 -13.23 -5.26 -14.87
C GLY A 336 -12.93 -5.66 -16.32
N PRO A 337 -12.80 -4.69 -17.23
CA PRO A 337 -12.88 -3.24 -16.98
C PRO A 337 -14.32 -2.73 -16.85
N LEU A 338 -14.51 -1.64 -16.09
CA LEU A 338 -15.77 -0.89 -16.00
C LEU A 338 -15.50 0.59 -16.23
N SER A 339 -16.13 1.19 -17.24
CA SER A 339 -16.11 2.64 -17.46
C SER A 339 -17.23 3.31 -16.66
N ILE A 340 -16.91 4.36 -15.91
CA ILE A 340 -17.86 5.08 -15.04
C ILE A 340 -17.53 6.58 -15.01
N PRO A 341 -18.51 7.48 -14.80
CA PRO A 341 -18.20 8.88 -14.56
C PRO A 341 -17.29 9.07 -13.34
N PRO A 342 -16.34 10.02 -13.39
CA PRO A 342 -15.50 10.33 -12.24
C PRO A 342 -16.35 10.73 -11.03
N GLY A 343 -15.99 10.23 -9.84
CA GLY A 343 -16.68 10.59 -8.61
C GLY A 343 -18.04 9.93 -8.38
N THR A 344 -18.50 8.99 -9.24
CA THR A 344 -19.72 8.22 -8.98
C THR A 344 -19.54 7.24 -7.82
N PRO A 345 -20.31 7.36 -6.72
CA PRO A 345 -20.32 6.35 -5.65
C PRO A 345 -20.84 5.01 -6.16
N THR A 346 -20.30 3.92 -5.60
CA THR A 346 -20.58 2.57 -6.11
C THR A 346 -20.81 1.56 -5.01
N GLU A 347 -21.70 0.62 -5.29
CA GLU A 347 -21.88 -0.63 -4.55
C GLU A 347 -21.31 -1.78 -5.38
N PHE A 348 -20.38 -2.54 -4.82
CA PHE A 348 -19.91 -3.83 -5.33
C PHE A 348 -20.60 -4.95 -4.56
N VAL A 349 -21.24 -5.87 -5.28
CA VAL A 349 -21.96 -7.01 -4.67
C VAL A 349 -21.29 -8.29 -5.11
N ILE A 350 -20.71 -9.01 -4.16
CA ILE A 350 -20.00 -10.27 -4.40
C ILE A 350 -20.83 -11.41 -3.80
N SER A 351 -21.05 -12.48 -4.56
CA SER A 351 -21.62 -13.72 -4.03
C SER A 351 -20.88 -14.94 -4.55
N ALA A 352 -20.66 -15.92 -3.68
CA ALA A 352 -19.99 -17.18 -4.00
C ALA A 352 -20.39 -18.27 -3.00
N PRO A 353 -20.38 -19.55 -3.39
CA PRO A 353 -20.58 -20.66 -2.45
C PRO A 353 -19.61 -20.59 -1.27
N GLY A 354 -20.13 -20.76 -0.04
CA GLY A 354 -19.32 -20.69 1.18
C GLY A 354 -18.96 -19.27 1.65
N TYR A 355 -19.46 -18.22 0.99
CA TYR A 355 -19.31 -16.82 1.38
C TYR A 355 -20.67 -16.17 1.65
N ALA A 356 -20.64 -15.08 2.42
CA ALA A 356 -21.78 -14.18 2.51
C ALA A 356 -21.90 -13.36 1.22
N THR A 357 -23.11 -12.91 0.89
CA THR A 357 -23.26 -11.86 -0.12
C THR A 357 -22.71 -10.57 0.46
N THR A 358 -21.56 -10.13 -0.06
CA THR A 358 -20.81 -9.00 0.47
C THR A 358 -21.12 -7.75 -0.34
N HIS A 359 -21.66 -6.74 0.32
CA HIS A 359 -21.94 -5.42 -0.25
C HIS A 359 -20.83 -4.46 0.18
N ILE A 360 -20.02 -3.98 -0.76
CA ILE A 360 -18.95 -3.01 -0.50
C ILE A 360 -19.35 -1.68 -1.12
N TYR A 361 -19.60 -0.69 -0.27
CA TYR A 361 -19.86 0.68 -0.70
C TYR A 361 -18.56 1.47 -0.65
N ARG A 362 -18.29 2.24 -1.70
CA ARG A 362 -17.16 3.16 -1.78
C ARG A 362 -17.61 4.52 -2.28
N SER A 363 -16.92 5.55 -1.81
CA SER A 363 -16.98 6.87 -2.43
C SER A 363 -16.55 6.79 -3.89
N GLY A 364 -16.89 7.80 -4.68
CA GLY A 364 -16.50 7.83 -6.08
C GLY A 364 -14.99 7.87 -6.30
N PHE A 365 -14.57 7.28 -7.42
CA PHE A 365 -13.17 7.20 -7.81
C PHE A 365 -12.79 8.44 -8.63
N PRO A 366 -11.74 9.19 -8.24
CA PRO A 366 -11.29 10.35 -9.01
C PRO A 366 -10.56 9.96 -10.30
N ARG A 367 -9.99 8.74 -10.38
CA ARG A 367 -9.12 8.29 -11.48
C ARG A 367 -9.30 6.81 -11.76
N SER A 368 -8.89 6.38 -12.96
CA SER A 368 -8.82 4.98 -13.34
C SER A 368 -7.88 4.18 -12.43
N SER A 369 -8.16 2.90 -12.20
CA SER A 369 -7.28 2.03 -11.42
C SER A 369 -7.54 0.57 -11.74
N ASN A 370 -6.47 -0.22 -11.76
CA ASN A 370 -6.51 -1.69 -11.76
C ASN A 370 -6.30 -2.29 -10.36
N LEU A 371 -6.22 -1.45 -9.32
CA LEU A 371 -5.95 -1.85 -7.92
C LEU A 371 -7.21 -1.85 -7.05
N ILE A 372 -8.38 -2.08 -7.65
CA ILE A 372 -9.65 -2.19 -6.92
C ILE A 372 -9.88 -3.67 -6.56
N HIS A 373 -9.14 -4.16 -5.57
CA HIS A 373 -9.31 -5.54 -5.13
C HIS A 373 -10.47 -5.63 -4.14
N LEU A 374 -11.35 -6.60 -4.36
CA LEU A 374 -12.58 -6.81 -3.62
C LEU A 374 -12.49 -8.18 -2.95
N ARG A 375 -12.64 -8.22 -1.63
CA ARG A 375 -12.57 -9.47 -0.87
C ARG A 375 -13.98 -9.96 -0.55
N ALA A 376 -14.26 -11.21 -0.87
CA ALA A 376 -15.48 -11.86 -0.41
C ALA A 376 -15.34 -12.22 1.07
N GLU A 377 -16.36 -11.93 1.87
CA GLU A 377 -16.32 -12.15 3.32
C GLU A 377 -17.22 -13.31 3.73
N ARG A 378 -16.86 -13.95 4.85
CA ARG A 378 -17.72 -14.94 5.52
C ARG A 378 -18.36 -14.31 6.75
N MET A 379 -19.63 -14.64 6.99
CA MET A 379 -20.32 -14.19 8.19
C MET A 379 -19.81 -14.95 9.41
N ALA A 380 -19.37 -14.20 10.42
CA ALA A 380 -18.99 -14.78 11.70
C ALA A 380 -20.23 -15.32 12.44
N ASP A 381 -20.07 -16.42 13.18
CA ASP A 381 -21.17 -17.02 13.94
C ASP A 381 -21.81 -16.04 14.93
N ALA A 382 -20.99 -15.21 15.58
CA ALA A 382 -21.42 -14.17 16.51
C ALA A 382 -22.30 -13.07 15.87
N ASP A 383 -22.35 -13.02 14.54
CA ASP A 383 -23.10 -12.01 13.80
C ASP A 383 -24.41 -12.55 13.22
N LYS A 384 -24.63 -13.87 13.19
CA LYS A 384 -25.80 -14.51 12.56
C LYS A 384 -27.16 -14.08 13.13
N ALA A 385 -27.20 -13.65 14.39
CA ALA A 385 -28.42 -13.22 15.06
C ALA A 385 -28.76 -11.72 14.84
N ALA A 386 -27.88 -10.96 14.19
CA ALA A 386 -28.13 -9.55 13.92
C ALA A 386 -29.21 -9.36 12.84
N GLU A 387 -29.95 -8.24 12.87
CA GLU A 387 -30.81 -7.87 11.73
C GLU A 387 -29.98 -7.48 10.50
N SER A 388 -28.91 -6.70 10.72
CA SER A 388 -27.93 -6.33 9.70
C SER A 388 -26.54 -6.21 10.31
N ILE A 389 -25.51 -6.31 9.47
CA ILE A 389 -24.11 -6.24 9.88
C ILE A 389 -23.41 -5.24 8.97
N VAL A 390 -22.96 -4.13 9.56
CA VAL A 390 -22.30 -3.05 8.81
C VAL A 390 -20.95 -2.76 9.43
N THR A 391 -19.91 -2.79 8.60
CA THR A 391 -18.53 -2.56 9.03
C THR A 391 -17.97 -1.35 8.29
N LEU A 392 -17.54 -0.35 9.04
CA LEU A 392 -16.61 0.66 8.54
C LEU A 392 -15.24 -0.01 8.37
N THR A 393 -14.63 0.13 7.19
CA THR A 393 -13.27 -0.34 6.93
C THR A 393 -12.39 0.78 6.38
N ARG A 394 -11.17 0.88 6.90
CA ARG A 394 -10.13 1.82 6.49
C ARG A 394 -8.88 1.03 6.07
N PRO A 395 -8.76 0.58 4.81
CA PRO A 395 -7.67 -0.31 4.40
C PRO A 395 -6.27 0.31 4.50
N ARG A 396 -6.14 1.64 4.38
CA ARG A 396 -4.85 2.34 4.24
C ARG A 396 -4.39 3.05 5.52
N GLY A 397 -5.04 2.77 6.63
CA GLY A 397 -4.67 3.28 7.93
C GLY A 397 -5.37 2.53 9.05
N TYR A 398 -5.31 3.09 10.26
CA TYR A 398 -6.08 2.62 11.40
C TYR A 398 -7.01 3.73 11.90
N LEU A 399 -8.00 3.31 12.70
CA LEU A 399 -8.92 4.17 13.40
C LEU A 399 -8.30 4.53 14.75
N ASP A 400 -8.15 5.82 15.03
CA ASP A 400 -7.64 6.30 16.31
C ASP A 400 -8.55 7.43 16.85
N PRO A 401 -9.38 7.19 17.88
CA PRO A 401 -10.31 8.19 18.40
C PRO A 401 -9.62 9.37 19.08
N ALA A 402 -8.32 9.27 19.41
CA ALA A 402 -7.54 10.38 19.95
C ALA A 402 -6.98 11.31 18.85
N ARG A 403 -6.98 10.85 17.60
CA ARG A 403 -6.44 11.58 16.44
C ARG A 403 -7.51 11.97 15.42
N ASP A 404 -8.47 11.09 15.20
CA ASP A 404 -9.33 11.12 14.03
C ASP A 404 -10.78 11.44 14.41
N LYS A 405 -11.43 12.27 13.58
CA LYS A 405 -12.88 12.42 13.61
C LYS A 405 -13.50 11.34 12.71
N MET A 406 -14.30 10.47 13.31
CA MET A 406 -14.96 9.37 12.63
C MET A 406 -16.36 9.11 13.18
N LEU A 407 -17.27 8.70 12.30
CA LEU A 407 -18.64 8.31 12.65
C LEU A 407 -19.01 7.02 11.91
N LEU A 408 -19.82 6.19 12.54
CA LEU A 408 -20.50 5.05 11.95
C LEU A 408 -21.93 5.06 12.44
N ASP A 409 -22.89 5.12 11.52
CA ASP A 409 -24.31 5.26 11.82
C ASP A 409 -24.62 6.50 12.69
N GLY A 410 -23.92 7.61 12.42
CA GLY A 410 -24.10 8.88 13.13
C GLY A 410 -23.48 8.95 14.52
N ALA A 411 -22.84 7.89 15.00
CA ALA A 411 -22.19 7.83 16.32
C ALA A 411 -20.69 7.56 16.20
N ALA A 412 -19.92 7.88 17.24
CA ALA A 412 -18.52 7.48 17.32
C ALA A 412 -18.43 5.94 17.26
N PRO A 413 -17.57 5.35 16.41
CA PRO A 413 -17.53 3.90 16.25
C PRO A 413 -17.15 3.19 17.55
N ALA A 414 -18.01 2.29 18.02
CA ALA A 414 -17.78 1.52 19.23
C ALA A 414 -16.65 0.49 19.04
N GLY A 415 -15.93 0.17 20.12
CA GLY A 415 -14.89 -0.87 20.13
C GLY A 415 -13.56 -0.47 19.50
N VAL A 416 -13.38 0.80 19.13
CA VAL A 416 -12.10 1.33 18.66
C VAL A 416 -11.26 1.77 19.88
N PRO A 417 -10.13 1.11 20.20
CA PRO A 417 -9.26 1.53 21.29
C PRO A 417 -8.55 2.84 20.96
N ALA A 418 -8.10 3.57 21.99
CA ALA A 418 -7.18 4.70 21.79
C ALA A 418 -5.84 4.20 21.23
N GLY A 419 -5.26 4.96 20.29
CA GLY A 419 -4.08 4.55 19.54
C GLY A 419 -4.45 3.71 18.31
N ALA A 420 -3.63 3.81 17.26
CA ALA A 420 -3.90 3.27 15.94
C ALA A 420 -3.78 1.73 15.85
N GLY A 421 -4.73 1.01 16.44
CA GLY A 421 -4.67 -0.45 16.58
C GLY A 421 -5.50 -1.26 15.56
N VAL A 422 -6.65 -0.72 15.16
CA VAL A 422 -7.68 -1.43 14.39
C VAL A 422 -8.05 -0.67 13.12
N ALA A 423 -8.32 -1.37 12.03
CA ALA A 423 -8.67 -0.77 10.74
C ALA A 423 -10.18 -0.76 10.46
N THR A 424 -10.97 -1.30 11.39
CA THR A 424 -12.40 -1.56 11.17
C THR A 424 -13.19 -1.29 12.44
N ALA A 425 -14.43 -0.85 12.27
CA ALA A 425 -15.41 -0.78 13.34
C ALA A 425 -16.75 -1.34 12.84
N LYS A 426 -17.49 -2.04 13.69
CA LYS A 426 -18.70 -2.78 13.31
C LYS A 426 -19.89 -2.35 14.15
N VAL A 427 -21.04 -2.21 13.49
CA VAL A 427 -22.36 -2.01 14.12
C VAL A 427 -23.35 -3.06 13.61
N LYS A 428 -24.38 -3.32 14.42
CA LYS A 428 -25.47 -4.27 14.13
C LYS A 428 -26.81 -3.53 14.11
N PRO A 429 -27.08 -2.71 13.08
CA PRO A 429 -28.25 -1.86 13.06
C PRO A 429 -29.52 -2.68 12.87
N SER A 430 -30.60 -2.19 13.47
CA SER A 430 -31.97 -2.70 13.28
C SER A 430 -32.80 -1.74 12.42
N GLY A 431 -34.04 -2.15 12.13
CA GLY A 431 -35.01 -1.35 11.38
C GLY A 431 -35.07 -1.67 9.90
N GLY A 432 -34.65 -2.88 9.50
CA GLY A 432 -34.68 -3.34 8.12
C GLY A 432 -33.67 -2.63 7.20
N GLN A 433 -33.99 -2.58 5.90
CA GLN A 433 -33.16 -1.92 4.89
C GLN A 433 -33.35 -0.39 4.97
N ARG A 434 -32.27 0.32 5.28
CA ARG A 434 -32.21 1.78 5.43
C ARG A 434 -30.84 2.32 5.06
N THR A 435 -30.77 3.62 4.85
CA THR A 435 -29.51 4.34 4.69
C THR A 435 -28.65 4.23 5.96
N ILE A 436 -27.35 4.06 5.74
CA ILE A 436 -26.31 4.10 6.78
C ILE A 436 -25.04 4.72 6.22
N ALA A 437 -24.29 5.44 7.05
CA ALA A 437 -23.08 6.13 6.62
C ALA A 437 -21.90 5.89 7.56
N ALA A 438 -20.71 5.91 6.98
CA ALA A 438 -19.45 6.03 7.68
C ALA A 438 -18.75 7.34 7.27
N GLU A 439 -18.10 7.97 8.23
CA GLU A 439 -17.30 9.17 8.02
C GLU A 439 -15.91 9.00 8.63
N PHE A 440 -14.88 9.48 7.91
CA PHE A 440 -13.51 9.51 8.39
C PHE A 440 -12.79 10.72 7.78
N ILE A 441 -12.35 11.67 8.61
CA ILE A 441 -11.56 12.86 8.20
C ILE A 441 -12.09 13.49 6.88
N GLY A 442 -13.38 13.82 6.88
CA GLY A 442 -14.04 14.50 5.75
C GLY A 442 -14.47 13.60 4.58
N GLU A 443 -14.01 12.35 4.50
CA GLU A 443 -14.60 11.37 3.59
C GLU A 443 -15.88 10.80 4.20
N ARG A 444 -16.94 10.71 3.40
CA ARG A 444 -18.22 10.10 3.77
C ARG A 444 -18.62 9.05 2.74
N VAL A 445 -18.89 7.84 3.22
CA VAL A 445 -19.38 6.72 2.40
C VAL A 445 -20.76 6.35 2.90
N VAL A 446 -21.74 6.36 1.97
CA VAL A 446 -23.14 6.05 2.27
C VAL A 446 -23.53 4.78 1.55
N GLY A 447 -24.18 3.87 2.28
CA GLY A 447 -24.71 2.62 1.77
C GLY A 447 -26.10 2.32 2.32
N GLN A 448 -26.56 1.09 2.09
CA GLN A 448 -27.80 0.55 2.63
C GLN A 448 -27.49 -0.61 3.57
N THR A 449 -28.26 -0.73 4.64
CA THR A 449 -28.28 -1.96 5.45
C THR A 449 -28.93 -3.09 4.64
N TRP A 450 -28.47 -4.32 4.87
CA TRP A 450 -29.00 -5.51 4.22
C TRP A 450 -29.30 -6.60 5.26
N PRO A 451 -30.37 -7.42 5.07
CA PRO A 451 -30.75 -8.42 6.06
C PRO A 451 -29.68 -9.51 6.23
N ALA A 452 -29.11 -9.63 7.44
CA ALA A 452 -28.13 -10.67 7.75
C ALA A 452 -28.74 -12.07 7.74
N SER A 453 -30.05 -12.20 7.96
CA SER A 453 -30.80 -13.45 7.80
C SER A 453 -30.75 -14.02 6.37
N GLN A 454 -30.44 -13.19 5.37
CA GLN A 454 -30.21 -13.61 3.98
C GLN A 454 -28.71 -13.89 3.69
N GLY A 455 -27.87 -13.95 4.72
CA GLY A 455 -26.43 -14.14 4.57
C GLY A 455 -25.74 -12.94 3.94
N ARG A 456 -26.19 -11.71 4.22
CA ARG A 456 -25.62 -10.47 3.66
C ARG A 456 -24.75 -9.73 4.67
N LEU A 457 -23.65 -9.15 4.18
CA LEU A 457 -22.74 -8.28 4.93
C LEU A 457 -22.55 -6.95 4.21
N VAL A 458 -22.36 -5.88 4.97
CA VAL A 458 -22.12 -4.54 4.41
C VAL A 458 -20.77 -4.00 4.89
N MET A 459 -19.99 -3.51 3.94
CA MET A 459 -18.72 -2.81 4.15
C MET A 459 -18.87 -1.39 3.63
N LEU A 460 -18.58 -0.40 4.48
CA LEU A 460 -18.42 1.00 4.08
C LEU A 460 -16.92 1.27 4.06
N GLU A 461 -16.31 1.26 2.87
CA GLU A 461 -14.86 1.32 2.70
C GLU A 461 -14.38 2.74 2.38
N ILE A 462 -13.58 3.27 3.32
CA ILE A 462 -12.91 4.57 3.24
C ILE A 462 -11.67 4.45 2.36
N SER A 463 -11.46 5.44 1.50
CA SER A 463 -10.32 5.52 0.60
C SER A 463 -9.06 6.06 1.28
N GLN A 464 -9.23 6.98 2.25
CA GLN A 464 -8.15 7.61 3.04
C GLN A 464 -7.43 6.71 4.05
#